data_AF-A0ABD0C1X6-F1
#
_entry.id   AF-A0ABD0C1X6-F1
#
_cell.length_a   1.000
_cell.length_b   1.000
_cell.length_c   1.000
_cell.angle_alpha   90.00
_cell.angle_beta   90.00
_cell.angle_gamma   90.00
#
_symmetry.space_group_name_H-M   'P 1'
#
loop_
_entity.id
_entity.type
_entity.pdbx_description
1 polymer ?
#
loop_
_entity_poly.entity_id
_entity_poly.type
_entity_poly.pdbx_seq_one_letter_code
_entity_poly.pdbx_strand_id
1 'polypeptide(L)'
;MPEKGKFDCFDKARAFLEQNPKIHTKTIPGFDMNILNKCVSNNWILCSAEDWQIAHPLLKSKSFNWNCNAQFGIIYNDKINAATKNLIKTLKKN
;
A
#
# COMPACT_ATOMS: atom_id res chain seq x y z
N MET A 1 -6.50 3.98 -5.17
CA MET A 1 -5.29 3.22 -5.55
C MET A 1 -4.11 4.18 -5.62
N PRO A 2 -2.90 3.80 -5.20
CA PRO A 2 -1.69 4.59 -5.47
C PRO A 2 -1.49 4.86 -6.97
N GLU A 3 -0.51 5.67 -7.33
CA GLU A 3 -0.10 5.85 -8.74
C GLU A 3 0.45 4.53 -9.33
N LYS A 4 0.21 4.30 -10.64
CA LYS A 4 0.72 3.12 -11.36
C LYS A 4 2.26 3.12 -11.33
N GLY A 5 2.86 1.95 -11.16
CA GLY A 5 4.31 1.76 -11.16
C GLY A 5 5.01 2.10 -9.84
N LYS A 6 4.28 2.61 -8.82
CA LYS A 6 4.87 2.90 -7.50
C LYS A 6 4.96 1.66 -6.61
N PHE A 7 4.00 0.74 -6.72
CA PHE A 7 3.91 -0.44 -5.87
C PHE A 7 3.34 -1.61 -6.67
N ASP A 8 4.16 -2.64 -6.92
CA ASP A 8 3.79 -3.81 -7.73
C ASP A 8 2.56 -4.55 -7.17
N CYS A 9 2.43 -4.65 -5.84
CA CYS A 9 1.27 -5.26 -5.19
C CYS A 9 -0.05 -4.53 -5.54
N PHE A 10 -0.05 -3.20 -5.52
CA PHE A 10 -1.23 -2.41 -5.88
C PHE A 10 -1.48 -2.40 -7.38
N ASP A 11 -0.45 -2.52 -8.20
CA ASP A 11 -0.62 -2.65 -9.65
C ASP A 11 -1.29 -3.98 -10.02
N LYS A 12 -0.87 -5.08 -9.40
CA LYS A 12 -1.53 -6.39 -9.51
C LYS A 12 -2.98 -6.35 -9.03
N ALA A 13 -3.23 -5.72 -7.87
CA ALA A 13 -4.59 -5.56 -7.36
C ALA A 13 -5.45 -4.72 -8.31
N ARG A 14 -4.89 -3.64 -8.90
CA ARG A 14 -5.60 -2.82 -9.89
C ARG A 14 -5.96 -3.63 -11.13
N ALA A 15 -4.99 -4.37 -11.69
CA ALA A 15 -5.22 -5.21 -12.86
C ALA A 15 -6.28 -6.28 -12.60
N PHE A 16 -6.29 -6.90 -11.42
CA PHE A 16 -7.31 -7.85 -11.02
C PHE A 16 -8.70 -7.21 -10.92
N LEU A 17 -8.82 -6.07 -10.25
CA LEU A 17 -10.08 -5.35 -10.05
C LEU A 17 -10.67 -4.83 -11.37
N GLU A 18 -9.83 -4.32 -12.27
CA GLU A 18 -10.23 -3.76 -13.56
C GLU A 18 -10.69 -4.82 -14.58
N GLN A 19 -10.52 -6.13 -14.29
CA GLN A 19 -11.15 -7.20 -15.07
C GLN A 19 -12.68 -7.15 -14.99
N ASN A 20 -13.24 -6.56 -13.93
CA ASN A 20 -14.66 -6.35 -13.79
C ASN A 20 -15.03 -4.92 -14.28
N PRO A 21 -15.81 -4.78 -15.37
CA PRO A 21 -16.12 -3.47 -15.95
C PRO A 21 -16.97 -2.56 -15.04
N LYS A 22 -17.59 -3.13 -13.99
CA LYS A 22 -18.33 -2.36 -12.98
C LYS A 22 -17.44 -1.70 -11.93
N ILE A 23 -16.16 -2.06 -11.87
CA ILE A 23 -15.20 -1.51 -10.91
C ILE A 23 -14.44 -0.37 -11.58
N HIS A 24 -14.60 0.83 -11.04
CA HIS A 24 -13.85 2.01 -11.47
C HIS A 24 -12.82 2.37 -10.41
N THR A 25 -11.55 2.36 -10.78
CA THR A 25 -10.45 2.71 -9.87
C THR A 25 -10.13 4.20 -9.97
N LYS A 26 -9.78 4.81 -8.83
CA LYS A 26 -9.30 6.20 -8.76
C LYS A 26 -7.90 6.24 -8.19
N THR A 27 -7.00 6.97 -8.85
CA THR A 27 -5.65 7.23 -8.36
C THR A 27 -5.69 8.28 -7.25
N ILE A 28 -4.98 8.02 -6.15
CA ILE A 28 -4.74 8.97 -5.06
C ILE A 28 -3.25 9.35 -5.05
N PRO A 29 -2.92 10.63 -4.84
CA PRO A 29 -1.53 11.11 -4.86
C PRO A 29 -0.72 10.66 -3.63
N GLY A 30 -1.41 10.25 -2.57
CA GLY A 30 -0.82 9.78 -1.32
C GLY A 30 -1.91 9.22 -0.42
N PHE A 31 -1.49 8.64 0.70
CA PHE A 31 -2.38 8.12 1.72
C PHE A 31 -2.30 9.02 2.96
N ASP A 32 -3.36 9.77 3.24
CA ASP A 32 -3.46 10.68 4.36
C ASP A 32 -4.89 10.71 4.95
N MET A 33 -5.06 11.45 6.05
CA MET A 33 -6.38 11.63 6.68
C MET A 33 -7.40 12.30 5.77
N ASN A 34 -6.99 13.15 4.83
CA ASN A 34 -7.91 13.80 3.90
C ASN A 34 -8.52 12.79 2.92
N ILE A 35 -7.73 11.84 2.42
CA ILE A 35 -8.21 10.73 1.59
C ILE A 35 -9.13 9.81 2.40
N LEU A 36 -8.76 9.47 3.63
CA LEU A 36 -9.59 8.64 4.50
C LEU A 36 -10.95 9.29 4.79
N ASN A 37 -10.97 10.58 5.11
CA ASN A 37 -12.20 11.34 5.30
C ASN A 37 -13.07 11.35 4.03
N LYS A 38 -12.46 11.52 2.85
CA LYS A 38 -13.19 11.43 1.58
C LYS A 38 -13.78 10.03 1.34
N CYS A 39 -13.09 8.97 1.73
CA CYS A 39 -13.64 7.61 1.69
C CYS A 39 -14.90 7.48 2.54
N VAL A 40 -14.89 8.01 3.76
CA VAL A 40 -16.07 8.04 4.63
C VAL A 40 -17.20 8.87 4.01
N SER A 41 -16.94 10.13 3.67
CA SER A 41 -17.99 11.06 3.22
C SER A 41 -18.61 10.69 1.87
N ASN A 42 -17.83 10.10 0.96
CA ASN A 42 -18.31 9.73 -0.38
C ASN A 42 -18.61 8.23 -0.52
N ASN A 43 -18.52 7.47 0.57
CA ASN A 43 -18.65 6.01 0.59
C ASN A 43 -17.72 5.31 -0.43
N TRP A 44 -16.50 5.81 -0.60
CA TRP A 44 -15.52 5.18 -1.50
C TRP A 44 -14.82 4.02 -0.79
N ILE A 45 -14.62 2.93 -1.54
CA ILE A 45 -13.84 1.78 -1.07
C ILE A 45 -12.36 2.06 -1.29
N LEU A 46 -11.59 1.94 -0.22
CA LEU A 46 -10.14 2.00 -0.28
C LEU A 46 -9.57 0.58 -0.40
N CYS A 47 -8.84 0.31 -1.48
CA CYS A 47 -7.96 -0.84 -1.53
C CYS A 47 -6.75 -0.57 -0.62
N SER A 48 -6.51 -1.43 0.36
CA SER A 48 -5.47 -1.27 1.37
C SER A 48 -4.63 -2.53 1.52
N ALA A 49 -3.41 -2.38 2.06
CA ALA A 49 -2.68 -3.50 2.63
C ALA A 49 -3.33 -3.94 3.96
N GLU A 50 -3.08 -5.17 4.38
CA GLU A 50 -3.66 -5.75 5.61
C GLU A 50 -3.30 -4.94 6.87
N ASP A 51 -2.19 -4.24 6.89
CA ASP A 51 -1.78 -3.48 8.08
C ASP A 51 -2.56 -2.17 8.28
N TRP A 52 -3.34 -1.74 7.27
CA TRP A 52 -4.02 -0.44 7.29
C TRP A 52 -5.44 -0.51 7.87
N GLN A 53 -5.84 -1.66 8.39
CA GLN A 53 -7.19 -1.89 8.92
C GLN A 53 -7.56 -0.96 10.08
N ILE A 54 -6.55 -0.50 10.81
CA ILE A 54 -6.70 0.42 11.95
C ILE A 54 -6.48 1.90 11.58
N ALA A 55 -6.28 2.21 10.29
CA ALA A 55 -5.92 3.55 9.85
C ALA A 55 -7.03 4.59 10.08
N HIS A 56 -8.29 4.16 10.18
CA HIS A 56 -9.42 5.07 10.41
C HIS A 56 -10.55 4.42 11.20
N PRO A 57 -11.02 5.02 12.32
CA PRO A 57 -11.99 4.38 13.22
C PRO A 57 -13.37 4.14 12.59
N LEU A 58 -13.75 4.93 11.57
CA LEU A 58 -15.03 4.82 10.87
C LEU A 58 -15.00 3.89 9.65
N LEU A 59 -13.82 3.42 9.23
CA LEU A 59 -13.70 2.49 8.11
C LEU A 59 -13.57 1.07 8.65
N LYS A 60 -14.28 0.13 8.01
CA LYS A 60 -14.15 -1.30 8.31
C LYS A 60 -13.34 -1.96 7.21
N SER A 61 -12.47 -2.88 7.61
CA SER A 61 -11.68 -3.68 6.69
C SER A 61 -12.24 -5.08 6.51
N LYS A 62 -11.93 -5.67 5.37
CA LYS A 62 -12.12 -7.10 5.09
C LYS A 62 -10.98 -7.56 4.18
N SER A 63 -10.24 -8.57 4.63
CA SER A 63 -9.17 -9.16 3.83
C SER A 63 -9.74 -10.12 2.79
N PHE A 64 -9.09 -10.17 1.63
CA PHE A 64 -9.38 -11.10 0.55
C PHE A 64 -8.08 -11.79 0.12
N ASN A 65 -8.16 -13.05 -0.28
CA ASN A 65 -7.00 -13.85 -0.70
C ASN A 65 -6.61 -13.54 -2.15
N TRP A 66 -6.25 -12.29 -2.44
CA TRP A 66 -5.69 -11.90 -3.72
C TRP A 66 -4.18 -12.16 -3.74
N ASN A 67 -3.64 -12.68 -4.83
CA ASN A 67 -2.21 -12.93 -4.98
C ASN A 67 -1.43 -11.63 -5.31
N CYS A 68 -1.52 -10.65 -4.41
CA CYS A 68 -0.98 -9.29 -4.56
C CYS A 68 -0.01 -8.96 -3.41
N ASN A 69 0.94 -9.85 -3.14
CA ASN A 69 1.81 -9.75 -1.97
C ASN A 69 2.75 -8.54 -2.04
N ALA A 70 2.92 -7.83 -0.92
CA ALA A 70 3.92 -6.79 -0.75
C ALA A 70 5.24 -7.38 -0.27
N GLN A 71 6.36 -6.89 -0.81
CA GLN A 71 7.70 -7.23 -0.31
C GLN A 71 8.06 -6.28 0.83
N PHE A 72 8.50 -6.83 1.95
CA PHE A 72 9.01 -6.04 3.07
C PHE A 72 10.49 -5.73 2.87
N GLY A 73 10.89 -4.55 3.30
CA GLY A 73 12.26 -4.08 3.22
C GLY A 73 12.52 -2.96 4.21
N ILE A 74 13.75 -2.45 4.21
CA ILE A 74 14.17 -1.34 5.05
C ILE A 74 14.41 -0.10 4.20
N ILE A 75 14.03 1.07 4.73
CA ILE A 75 14.30 2.37 4.13
C ILE A 75 15.41 3.02 4.93
N TYR A 76 16.44 3.52 4.26
CA TYR A 76 17.57 4.22 4.87
C TYR A 76 18.02 5.38 3.97
N ASN A 77 18.67 6.37 4.57
CA ASN A 77 19.26 7.51 3.87
C ASN A 77 20.54 7.08 3.14
N ASP A 78 20.82 7.57 1.94
CA ASP A 78 22.07 7.30 1.20
C ASP A 78 23.33 7.66 2.01
N LYS A 79 23.25 8.68 2.87
CA LYS A 79 24.33 9.04 3.81
C LYS A 79 24.22 8.22 5.10
N ILE A 80 24.58 6.94 5.02
CA ILE A 80 24.58 6.03 6.18
C ILE A 80 25.87 6.12 7.01
N ASN A 81 25.73 5.96 8.34
CA ASN A 81 26.87 5.75 9.22
C ASN A 81 27.38 4.29 9.14
N ALA A 82 28.53 4.02 9.79
CA ALA A 82 29.15 2.70 9.78
C ALA A 82 28.24 1.59 10.34
N ALA A 83 27.44 1.89 11.37
CA ALA A 83 26.53 0.93 11.99
C ALA A 83 25.41 0.50 11.04
N THR A 84 24.73 1.45 10.39
CA THR A 84 23.68 1.16 9.40
C THR A 84 24.24 0.40 8.19
N LYS A 85 25.45 0.73 7.73
CA LYS A 85 26.12 0.01 6.64
C LYS A 85 26.39 -1.45 6.99
N ASN A 86 26.85 -1.72 8.22
CA ASN A 86 27.08 -3.08 8.69
C ASN A 86 25.77 -3.86 8.82
N LEU A 87 24.72 -3.23 9.37
CA LEU A 87 23.40 -3.84 9.47
C LEU A 87 22.87 -4.28 8.09
N ILE A 88 22.89 -3.40 7.09
CA ILE A 88 22.42 -3.71 5.73
C ILE A 88 23.20 -4.89 5.13
N LYS A 89 24.52 -4.96 5.33
CA LYS A 89 25.35 -6.08 4.85
C LYS A 89 24.97 -7.41 5.50
N THR A 90 24.66 -7.39 6.80
CA THR A 90 24.22 -8.59 7.52
C THR A 90 22.87 -9.07 7.01
N LEU A 91 21.92 -8.14 6.80
CA LEU A 91 20.57 -8.48 6.30
C LEU A 91 20.58 -9.05 4.87
N LYS A 92 21.55 -8.66 4.03
CA LYS A 92 21.72 -9.20 2.66
C LYS A 92 22.29 -10.62 2.59
N LYS A 93 22.79 -11.16 3.70
CA LYS A 93 23.46 -12.48 3.74
C LYS A 93 22.56 -13.65 4.13
N ASN A 94 21.28 -13.39 4.37
CA ASN A 94 20.26 -14.41 4.61
C ASN A 94 19.31 -14.48 3.42
#